data_AF-A0A318S2V7-F1
#
_entry.id   AF-A0A318S2V7-F1
#
_cell.length_a   1.000
_cell.length_b   1.000
_cell.length_c   1.000
_cell.angle_alpha   90.00
_cell.angle_beta   90.00
_cell.angle_gamma   90.00
#
_symmetry.space_group_name_H-M   'P 1'
#
loop_
_entity.id
_entity.type
_entity.pdbx_description
1 polymer ?
#
loop_
_entity_poly.entity_id
_entity_poly.type
_entity_poly.pdbx_seq_one_letter_code
_entity_poly.pdbx_strand_id
1 'polypeptide(L)'
;MEMNRATSHTPAMKLLRSNQRRAALLLAASLTAAGTVPHAEAGVVEKARFVFHLGAAYYAFNTWVWRPYREYKFQVGAPGQKTNIVKAGLALAFAATQVNAAIKMTRNTNDPFLQKIGSLLPGFNKSVNTVAADLQRGRFNEQGIQNINRQTNNLLNAADSQGQRIRPVAVPIPGL
;
A
#
# COMPACT_ATOMS: atom_id res chain seq x y z
N MET A 1 52.05 57.11 -25.02
CA MET A 1 51.80 55.73 -25.51
C MET A 1 51.22 54.96 -24.35
N GLU A 2 50.12 54.22 -24.59
CA GLU A 2 49.21 53.57 -23.62
C GLU A 2 48.44 54.54 -22.70
N MET A 3 47.16 54.88 -22.89
CA MET A 3 45.93 54.12 -23.21
C MET A 3 45.63 52.96 -22.25
N ASN A 4 44.86 53.22 -21.17
CA ASN A 4 43.56 52.56 -20.89
C ASN A 4 42.93 53.15 -19.62
N ARG A 5 41.92 54.02 -19.76
CA ARG A 5 40.47 53.75 -19.59
C ARG A 5 40.08 53.34 -18.16
N ALA A 6 39.53 54.26 -17.36
CA ALA A 6 38.15 54.81 -17.41
C ALA A 6 37.19 53.95 -16.55
N THR A 7 36.78 54.48 -15.38
CA THR A 7 35.43 55.06 -15.11
C THR A 7 34.33 54.01 -15.00
N SER A 8 33.33 54.05 -14.13
CA SER A 8 32.98 54.86 -12.96
C SER A 8 31.53 54.44 -12.63
N HIS A 9 31.16 54.58 -11.36
CA HIS A 9 29.80 54.93 -10.92
C HIS A 9 28.67 53.88 -10.97
N THR A 10 28.35 53.44 -9.75
CA THR A 10 27.01 53.29 -9.19
C THR A 10 26.08 54.46 -9.56
N PRO A 11 24.81 54.15 -9.90
CA PRO A 11 23.67 54.90 -9.36
C PRO A 11 22.57 53.93 -8.89
N ALA A 12 22.04 54.09 -7.68
CA ALA A 12 20.89 54.94 -7.32
C ALA A 12 19.59 54.13 -7.14
N MET A 13 19.15 54.20 -5.90
CA MET A 13 17.89 53.79 -5.29
C MET A 13 16.69 54.57 -5.87
N LYS A 14 15.56 53.91 -6.21
CA LYS A 14 14.20 54.38 -5.89
C LYS A 14 13.07 53.48 -6.39
N LEU A 15 12.13 53.23 -5.47
CA LEU A 15 10.67 53.07 -5.65
C LEU A 15 10.20 51.79 -6.39
N LEU A 16 9.21 51.03 -5.92
CA LEU A 16 7.86 51.47 -5.58
C LEU A 16 7.16 50.37 -4.71
N ARG A 17 6.30 50.80 -3.79
CA ARG A 17 5.45 49.93 -2.97
C ARG A 17 4.24 49.39 -3.77
N SER A 18 3.80 48.20 -3.34
CA SER A 18 2.41 47.74 -3.28
C SER A 18 1.74 47.05 -4.48
N ASN A 19 1.06 45.96 -4.11
CA ASN A 19 -0.19 45.41 -4.61
C ASN A 19 -0.25 44.73 -6.00
N GLN A 20 -0.35 43.40 -5.91
CA GLN A 20 -1.55 42.66 -6.32
C GLN A 20 -2.13 43.04 -7.69
N ARG A 21 -1.80 42.24 -8.71
CA ARG A 21 -2.74 41.37 -9.45
C ARG A 21 -2.14 40.99 -10.82
N ARG A 22 -2.24 39.68 -11.11
CA ARG A 22 -2.29 39.06 -12.44
C ARG A 22 -0.96 39.01 -13.22
N ALA A 23 -0.29 37.87 -13.11
CA ALA A 23 0.12 37.11 -14.28
C ALA A 23 0.44 35.68 -13.82
N ALA A 24 -0.58 34.83 -13.82
CA ALA A 24 -0.36 33.39 -13.93
C ALA A 24 0.29 33.16 -15.29
N LEU A 25 1.56 32.75 -15.33
CA LEU A 25 2.15 32.14 -16.51
C LEU A 25 3.40 31.33 -16.13
N LEU A 26 3.25 30.01 -16.26
CA LEU A 26 4.27 29.04 -16.64
C LEU A 26 5.43 28.78 -15.66
N LEU A 27 5.29 27.69 -14.91
CA LEU A 27 6.35 26.70 -14.76
C LEU A 27 5.74 25.30 -14.86
N ALA A 28 5.33 24.96 -16.08
CA ALA A 28 5.28 23.56 -16.50
C ALA A 28 6.72 23.10 -16.73
N ALA A 29 7.39 22.68 -15.65
CA ALA A 29 8.63 21.94 -15.75
C ALA A 29 8.27 20.46 -15.89
N SER A 30 8.45 19.94 -17.11
CA SER A 30 8.35 18.55 -17.50
C SER A 30 9.16 17.63 -16.58
N LEU A 31 8.50 16.88 -15.68
CA LEU A 31 9.04 15.63 -15.14
C LEU A 31 8.74 14.49 -16.12
N THR A 32 9.38 14.51 -17.28
CA THR A 32 9.70 13.30 -18.04
C THR A 32 11.13 12.88 -17.71
N ALA A 33 11.39 12.66 -16.43
CA ALA A 33 12.49 11.78 -16.04
C ALA A 33 11.96 10.35 -16.14
N ALA A 34 11.97 9.78 -17.35
CA ALA A 34 12.18 8.35 -17.51
C ALA A 34 13.65 8.06 -17.11
N GLY A 35 13.98 8.37 -15.85
CA GLY A 35 15.24 7.97 -15.26
C GLY A 35 15.14 6.49 -15.01
N THR A 36 15.99 5.72 -15.69
CA THR A 36 16.30 4.36 -15.26
C THR A 36 16.75 4.46 -13.80
N VAL A 37 15.87 4.12 -12.87
CA VAL A 37 16.28 3.85 -11.49
C VAL A 37 17.42 2.84 -11.56
N PRO A 38 18.58 3.11 -10.94
CA PRO A 38 19.63 2.11 -10.78
C PRO A 38 18.98 0.79 -10.34
N HIS A 39 19.37 -0.34 -10.93
CA HIS A 39 18.75 -1.65 -10.63
C HIS A 39 18.66 -1.96 -9.12
N ALA A 40 19.61 -1.45 -8.33
CA ALA A 40 19.60 -1.55 -6.87
C ALA A 40 18.46 -0.75 -6.21
N GLU A 41 18.16 0.46 -6.69
CA GLU A 41 17.06 1.29 -6.20
C GLU A 41 15.69 0.74 -6.65
N ALA A 42 15.62 0.21 -7.88
CA ALA A 42 14.44 -0.46 -8.40
C ALA A 42 14.00 -1.63 -7.48
N GLY A 43 14.94 -2.46 -7.05
CA GLY A 43 14.66 -3.59 -6.16
C GLY A 43 14.18 -3.18 -4.76
N VAL A 44 14.68 -2.07 -4.21
CA VAL A 44 14.22 -1.54 -2.91
C VAL A 44 12.80 -1.03 -3.02
N VAL A 45 12.48 -0.29 -4.08
CA VAL A 45 11.13 0.23 -4.34
C VAL A 45 10.13 -0.92 -4.57
N GLU A 46 10.52 -1.96 -5.30
CA GLU A 46 9.69 -3.16 -5.51
C GLU A 46 9.38 -3.88 -4.20
N LYS A 47 10.39 -4.11 -3.35
CA LYS A 47 10.20 -4.68 -2.02
C LYS A 47 9.28 -3.83 -1.16
N ALA A 48 9.50 -2.52 -1.12
CA ALA A 48 8.67 -1.61 -0.34
C ALA A 48 7.21 -1.65 -0.79
N ARG A 49 6.95 -1.64 -2.11
CA ARG A 49 5.60 -1.78 -2.68
C ARG A 49 4.98 -3.13 -2.36
N PHE A 50 5.74 -4.21 -2.46
CA PHE A 50 5.28 -5.55 -2.12
C PHE A 50 4.88 -5.65 -0.64
N VAL A 51 5.75 -5.20 0.27
CA VAL A 51 5.49 -5.18 1.71
C VAL A 51 4.30 -4.27 2.03
N PHE A 52 4.15 -3.15 1.34
CA PHE A 52 2.99 -2.26 1.47
C PHE A 52 1.68 -2.98 1.12
N HIS A 53 1.62 -3.66 -0.03
CA HIS A 53 0.42 -4.41 -0.42
C HIS A 53 0.06 -5.50 0.60
N LEU A 54 1.05 -6.26 1.08
CA LEU A 54 0.82 -7.27 2.12
C LEU A 54 0.42 -6.64 3.46
N GLY A 55 0.99 -5.49 3.80
CA GLY A 55 0.63 -4.73 4.99
C GLY A 55 -0.80 -4.18 4.94
N ALA A 56 -1.24 -3.70 3.79
CA ALA A 56 -2.62 -3.27 3.54
C ALA A 56 -3.61 -4.44 3.63
N ALA A 57 -3.27 -5.59 3.04
CA ALA A 57 -4.06 -6.81 3.18
C ALA A 57 -4.16 -7.27 4.64
N TYR A 58 -3.03 -7.25 5.37
CA TYR A 58 -2.98 -7.63 6.77
C TYR A 58 -3.82 -6.68 7.65
N TYR A 59 -3.74 -5.38 7.41
CA TYR A 59 -4.57 -4.40 8.10
C TYR A 59 -6.07 -4.67 7.88
N ALA A 60 -6.49 -4.90 6.63
CA ALA A 60 -7.87 -5.19 6.29
C ALA A 60 -8.39 -6.44 7.01
N PHE A 61 -7.61 -7.54 6.95
CA PHE A 61 -7.95 -8.78 7.63
C PHE A 61 -8.00 -8.61 9.15
N ASN A 62 -6.94 -8.07 9.75
CA ASN A 62 -6.84 -7.98 11.21
C ASN A 62 -7.93 -7.09 11.81
N THR A 63 -8.20 -5.94 11.17
CA THR A 63 -9.13 -4.92 11.69
C THR A 63 -10.59 -5.32 11.52
N TRP A 64 -10.96 -5.85 10.36
CA TRP A 64 -12.37 -6.05 9.99
C TRP A 64 -12.83 -7.50 10.03
N VAL A 65 -11.90 -8.45 10.16
CA VAL A 65 -12.22 -9.88 10.18
C VAL A 65 -11.76 -10.50 11.49
N TRP A 66 -10.46 -10.46 11.77
CA TRP A 66 -9.89 -11.17 12.92
C TRP A 66 -10.34 -10.58 14.26
N ARG A 67 -10.28 -9.25 14.42
CA ARG A 67 -10.77 -8.59 15.64
C ARG A 67 -12.26 -8.82 15.89
N PRO A 68 -13.18 -8.55 14.93
CA PRO A 68 -14.61 -8.81 15.14
C PRO A 68 -14.93 -10.29 15.36
N TYR A 69 -14.19 -11.20 14.72
CA TYR A 69 -14.29 -12.63 14.99
C TYR A 69 -13.99 -12.96 16.45
N ARG A 70 -12.88 -12.43 16.99
CA ARG A 70 -12.48 -12.62 18.40
C ARG A 70 -13.43 -11.95 19.39
N GLU A 71 -14.12 -10.91 18.96
CA GLU A 71 -15.16 -10.21 19.73
C GLU A 71 -16.55 -10.84 19.54
N TYR A 72 -16.63 -12.02 18.91
CA TYR A 72 -17.85 -12.79 18.68
C TYR A 72 -18.93 -12.05 17.87
N LYS A 73 -18.55 -11.02 17.10
CA LYS A 73 -19.46 -10.16 16.33
C LYS A 73 -20.14 -10.86 15.15
N PHE A 74 -19.68 -12.06 14.79
CA PHE A 74 -20.26 -12.89 13.72
C PHE A 74 -21.18 -13.99 14.24
N GLN A 75 -21.30 -14.18 15.56
CA GLN A 75 -22.18 -15.19 16.14
C GLN A 75 -23.66 -14.86 15.92
N VAL A 76 -24.48 -15.91 15.85
CA VAL A 76 -25.93 -15.76 15.71
C VAL A 76 -26.49 -14.98 16.89
N GLY A 77 -27.27 -13.93 16.58
CA GLY A 77 -27.85 -13.05 17.60
C GLY A 77 -26.95 -11.89 18.05
N ALA A 78 -25.70 -11.81 17.58
CA ALA A 78 -24.83 -10.67 17.88
C ALA A 78 -25.38 -9.37 17.29
N PRO A 79 -25.30 -8.22 18.00
CA PRO A 79 -25.71 -6.94 17.46
C PRO A 79 -24.96 -6.61 16.15
N GLY A 80 -25.72 -6.36 15.08
CA GLY A 80 -25.16 -6.03 13.77
C GLY A 80 -24.46 -7.21 13.08
N GLN A 81 -24.74 -8.46 13.45
CA GLN A 81 -24.10 -9.66 12.89
C GLN A 81 -23.99 -9.62 11.36
N LYS A 82 -25.11 -9.40 10.66
CA LYS A 82 -25.14 -9.35 9.18
C LYS A 82 -24.25 -8.26 8.62
N THR A 83 -24.30 -7.06 9.21
CA THR A 83 -23.47 -5.92 8.80
C THR A 83 -21.99 -6.23 9.01
N ASN A 84 -21.63 -6.84 10.13
CA ASN A 84 -20.25 -7.24 10.42
C ASN A 84 -19.76 -8.29 9.41
N ILE A 85 -20.58 -9.30 9.09
CA ILE A 85 -20.25 -10.33 8.09
C ILE A 85 -20.03 -9.69 6.71
N VAL A 86 -20.89 -8.77 6.28
CA VAL A 86 -20.74 -8.06 5.01
C VAL A 86 -19.47 -7.21 5.00
N LYS A 87 -19.20 -6.45 6.07
CA LYS A 87 -17.96 -5.67 6.22
C LYS A 87 -16.72 -6.56 6.15
N ALA A 88 -16.74 -7.70 6.82
CA ALA A 88 -15.64 -8.67 6.77
C ALA A 88 -15.44 -9.22 5.35
N GLY A 89 -16.53 -9.52 4.62
CA GLY A 89 -16.47 -9.94 3.22
C GLY A 89 -15.86 -8.88 2.30
N LEU A 90 -16.26 -7.61 2.45
CA LEU A 90 -15.68 -6.48 1.71
C LEU A 90 -14.19 -6.28 2.03
N ALA A 91 -13.81 -6.39 3.31
CA ALA A 91 -12.42 -6.29 3.74
C ALA A 91 -11.55 -7.41 3.14
N LEU A 92 -12.05 -8.66 3.12
CA LEU A 92 -11.33 -9.77 2.50
C LEU A 92 -11.24 -9.64 0.97
N ALA A 93 -12.28 -9.12 0.32
CA ALA A 93 -12.23 -8.83 -1.11
C ALA A 93 -11.16 -7.78 -1.42
N PHE A 94 -11.09 -6.69 -0.63
CA PHE A 94 -10.00 -5.73 -0.73
C PHE A 94 -8.64 -6.39 -0.50
N ALA A 95 -8.49 -7.18 0.57
CA ALA A 95 -7.25 -7.90 0.85
C ALA A 95 -6.81 -8.79 -0.32
N ALA A 96 -7.73 -9.50 -0.99
CA ALA A 96 -7.45 -10.30 -2.17
C ALA A 96 -6.88 -9.45 -3.33
N THR A 97 -7.38 -8.23 -3.55
CA THR A 97 -6.82 -7.34 -4.59
C THR A 97 -5.37 -6.94 -4.28
N GLN A 98 -5.07 -6.67 -3.01
CA GLN A 98 -3.72 -6.31 -2.57
C GLN A 98 -2.76 -7.50 -2.67
N VAL A 99 -3.19 -8.69 -2.24
CA VAL A 99 -2.40 -9.92 -2.38
C VAL A 99 -2.16 -10.25 -3.86
N ASN A 100 -3.17 -10.06 -4.72
CA ASN A 100 -3.01 -10.26 -6.15
C ASN A 100 -2.03 -9.25 -6.78
N ALA A 101 -2.01 -8.00 -6.32
CA ALA A 101 -1.01 -7.02 -6.73
C ALA A 101 0.41 -7.49 -6.32
N ALA A 102 0.57 -7.97 -5.09
CA ALA A 102 1.82 -8.55 -4.62
C ALA A 102 2.27 -9.77 -5.45
N ILE A 103 1.35 -10.71 -5.78
CA ILE A 103 1.64 -11.86 -6.66
C ILE A 103 2.13 -11.40 -8.04
N LYS A 104 1.53 -10.36 -8.62
CA LYS A 104 1.95 -9.86 -9.94
C LYS A 104 3.37 -9.33 -9.91
N MET A 105 3.78 -8.69 -8.81
CA MET A 105 5.15 -8.19 -8.63
C MET A 105 6.19 -9.32 -8.56
N THR A 106 5.81 -10.53 -8.13
CA THR A 106 6.77 -11.65 -8.01
C THR A 106 7.03 -12.39 -9.32
N ARG A 107 6.31 -12.07 -10.42
CA ARG A 107 6.41 -12.82 -11.68
C ARG A 107 7.68 -12.56 -12.47
N ASN A 108 8.26 -11.36 -12.34
CA ASN A 108 9.41 -10.92 -13.13
C ASN A 108 10.55 -10.41 -12.24
N THR A 109 10.66 -10.91 -11.01
CA THR A 109 11.68 -10.46 -10.05
C THR A 109 12.75 -11.52 -9.83
N ASN A 110 14.00 -11.06 -9.69
CA ASN A 110 15.14 -11.87 -9.29
C ASN A 110 15.41 -11.78 -7.78
N ASP A 111 14.56 -11.08 -7.03
CA ASP A 111 14.76 -10.92 -5.60
C ASP A 111 14.38 -12.19 -4.80
N PRO A 112 15.31 -12.76 -4.02
CA PRO A 112 15.05 -14.00 -3.27
C PRO A 112 13.93 -13.88 -2.25
N PHE A 113 13.78 -12.72 -1.61
CA PHE A 113 12.72 -12.47 -0.64
C PHE A 113 11.35 -12.47 -1.33
N LEU A 114 11.21 -11.73 -2.43
CA LEU A 114 9.97 -11.70 -3.20
C LEU A 114 9.58 -13.06 -3.76
N GLN A 115 10.54 -13.86 -4.24
CA GLN A 115 10.25 -15.22 -4.73
C GLN A 115 9.78 -16.14 -3.58
N LYS A 116 10.47 -16.13 -2.45
CA LYS A 116 10.15 -16.97 -1.29
C LYS A 116 8.77 -16.64 -0.73
N ILE A 117 8.51 -15.36 -0.43
CA ILE A 117 7.20 -14.93 0.09
C ILE A 117 6.13 -15.07 -1.00
N GLY A 118 6.46 -14.72 -2.24
CA GLY A 118 5.58 -14.85 -3.40
C GLY A 118 5.04 -16.26 -3.62
N SER A 119 5.83 -17.29 -3.35
CA SER A 119 5.40 -18.70 -3.47
C SER A 119 4.23 -19.06 -2.54
N LEU A 120 4.10 -18.38 -1.40
CA LEU A 120 3.04 -18.62 -0.41
C LEU A 120 1.73 -17.89 -0.76
N LEU A 121 1.82 -16.82 -1.56
CA LEU A 121 0.69 -15.93 -1.82
C LEU A 121 -0.43 -16.55 -2.65
N PRO A 122 -0.22 -17.39 -3.67
CA PRO A 122 -1.32 -17.99 -4.44
C PRO A 122 -2.28 -18.82 -3.58
N GLY A 123 -1.74 -19.65 -2.68
CA GLY A 123 -2.54 -20.46 -1.76
C GLY A 123 -3.28 -19.59 -0.75
N PHE A 124 -2.59 -18.60 -0.18
CA PHE A 124 -3.20 -17.61 0.71
C PHE A 124 -4.33 -16.83 0.03
N ASN A 125 -4.09 -16.31 -1.18
CA ASN A 125 -5.07 -15.56 -1.96
C ASN A 125 -6.29 -16.40 -2.27
N LYS A 126 -6.12 -17.69 -2.61
CA LYS A 126 -7.24 -18.61 -2.83
C LYS A 126 -8.10 -18.72 -1.57
N SER A 127 -7.50 -18.95 -0.41
CA SER A 127 -8.22 -19.02 0.87
C SER A 127 -8.96 -17.72 1.18
N VAL A 128 -8.31 -16.56 0.99
CA VAL A 128 -8.94 -15.24 1.17
C VAL A 128 -10.15 -15.07 0.26
N ASN A 129 -10.04 -15.39 -1.03
CA ASN A 129 -11.15 -15.27 -1.98
C ASN A 129 -12.32 -16.20 -1.66
N THR A 130 -12.04 -17.45 -1.25
CA THR A 130 -13.10 -18.39 -0.86
C THR A 130 -13.91 -17.85 0.32
N VAL A 131 -13.23 -17.40 1.38
CA VAL A 131 -13.90 -16.88 2.57
C VAL A 131 -14.59 -15.54 2.28
N ALA A 132 -13.99 -14.67 1.46
CA ALA A 132 -14.64 -13.44 1.01
C ALA A 132 -15.99 -13.73 0.33
N ALA A 133 -16.01 -14.70 -0.57
CA ALA A 133 -17.22 -15.09 -1.29
C ALA A 133 -18.27 -15.75 -0.37
N ASP A 134 -17.87 -16.45 0.68
CA ASP A 134 -18.80 -16.97 1.69
C ASP A 134 -19.43 -15.83 2.49
N LEU A 135 -18.63 -14.91 3.00
CA LEU A 135 -19.09 -13.77 3.81
C LEU A 135 -19.99 -12.82 2.99
N GLN A 136 -19.66 -12.59 1.72
CA GLN A 136 -20.52 -11.82 0.81
C GLN A 136 -21.90 -12.45 0.60
N ARG A 137 -22.00 -13.79 0.70
CA ARG A 137 -23.29 -14.51 0.67
C ARG A 137 -23.95 -14.60 2.04
N GLY A 138 -23.42 -13.92 3.05
CA GLY A 138 -23.90 -13.97 4.43
C GLY A 138 -23.57 -15.28 5.15
N ARG A 139 -22.71 -16.12 4.58
CA ARG A 139 -22.30 -17.40 5.18
C ARG A 139 -21.08 -17.17 6.07
N PHE A 140 -21.27 -17.31 7.38
CA PHE A 140 -20.16 -17.26 8.31
C PHE A 140 -19.28 -18.51 8.17
N ASN A 141 -18.01 -18.31 7.80
CA ASN A 141 -17.03 -19.38 7.61
C ASN A 141 -15.90 -19.27 8.66
N GLU A 142 -16.17 -19.81 9.85
CA GLU A 142 -15.23 -19.78 10.97
C GLU A 142 -13.90 -20.49 10.67
N GLN A 143 -13.98 -21.71 10.15
CA GLN A 143 -12.79 -22.51 9.81
C GLN A 143 -11.91 -21.78 8.79
N GLY A 144 -12.53 -21.14 7.80
CA GLY A 144 -11.86 -20.32 6.81
C GLY A 144 -11.15 -19.11 7.42
N ILE A 145 -11.81 -18.37 8.32
CA ILE A 145 -11.21 -17.23 9.02
C ILE A 145 -9.99 -17.66 9.85
N GLN A 146 -10.12 -18.76 10.60
CA GLN A 146 -8.99 -19.32 11.37
C GLN A 146 -7.85 -19.77 10.45
N ASN A 147 -8.17 -20.36 9.29
CA ASN A 147 -7.17 -20.76 8.31
C ASN A 147 -6.41 -19.56 7.74
N ILE A 148 -7.12 -18.48 7.36
CA ILE A 148 -6.51 -17.24 6.90
C ILE A 148 -5.60 -16.65 7.98
N ASN A 149 -6.02 -16.68 9.25
CA ASN A 149 -5.18 -16.23 10.36
C ASN A 149 -3.88 -17.04 10.48
N ARG A 150 -3.96 -18.38 10.40
CA ARG A 150 -2.77 -19.24 10.42
C ARG A 150 -1.84 -18.95 9.25
N GLN A 151 -2.37 -18.85 8.03
CA GLN A 151 -1.57 -18.53 6.83
C GLN A 151 -0.95 -17.13 6.93
N THR A 152 -1.70 -16.16 7.48
CA THR A 152 -1.20 -14.80 7.73
C THR A 152 -0.01 -14.85 8.69
N ASN A 153 -0.13 -15.54 9.83
CA ASN A 153 0.97 -15.66 10.78
C ASN A 153 2.19 -16.37 10.16
N ASN A 154 1.96 -17.43 9.38
CA ASN A 154 3.04 -18.10 8.64
C ASN A 154 3.74 -17.15 7.66
N LEU A 155 2.97 -16.32 6.94
CA LEU A 155 3.50 -15.33 6.00
C LEU A 155 4.31 -14.25 6.73
N LEU A 156 3.79 -13.71 7.84
CA LEU A 156 4.45 -12.69 8.65
C LEU A 156 5.75 -13.23 9.25
N ASN A 157 5.73 -14.45 9.79
CA ASN A 157 6.91 -15.11 10.35
C ASN A 157 7.95 -15.41 9.26
N ALA A 158 7.52 -15.87 8.09
CA ALA A 158 8.42 -16.10 6.96
C ALA A 158 9.11 -14.80 6.52
N ALA A 159 8.36 -13.69 6.46
CA ALA A 159 8.92 -12.40 6.09
C ALA A 159 9.90 -11.86 7.16
N ASP A 160 9.54 -12.00 8.45
CA ASP A 160 10.40 -11.62 9.58
C ASP A 160 11.71 -12.43 9.60
N SER A 161 11.65 -13.74 9.30
CA SER A 161 12.84 -14.60 9.17
C SER A 161 13.79 -14.20 8.03
N GLN A 162 13.34 -13.34 7.11
CA GLN A 162 14.14 -12.79 6.02
C GLN A 162 14.57 -11.34 6.33
N GLY A 163 14.37 -10.86 7.56
CA GLY A 163 14.68 -9.50 7.98
C GLY A 163 13.71 -8.44 7.45
N GLN A 164 12.57 -8.85 6.88
CA GLN A 164 11.60 -7.97 6.22
C GLN A 164 10.25 -8.08 6.94
N ARG A 165 10.13 -7.38 8.07
CA ARG A 165 8.91 -7.40 8.87
C ARG A 165 7.76 -6.70 8.15
N ILE A 166 6.72 -7.45 7.79
CA ILE A 166 5.48 -6.89 7.25
C ILE A 166 4.65 -6.34 8.42
N ARG A 167 4.32 -5.05 8.36
CA ARG A 167 3.51 -4.35 9.36
C ARG A 167 2.13 -4.05 8.79
N PRO A 168 1.09 -3.96 9.63
CA PRO A 168 -0.21 -3.53 9.16
C PRO A 168 -0.11 -2.09 8.66
N VAL A 169 -0.58 -1.84 7.45
CA VAL A 169 -0.61 -0.51 6.85
C VAL A 169 -2.07 -0.08 6.76
N ALA A 170 -2.41 0.94 7.54
CA ALA A 170 -3.76 1.50 7.52
C ALA A 170 -4.03 2.11 6.14
N VAL A 171 -5.07 1.61 5.50
CA VAL A 171 -5.53 2.10 4.19
C VAL A 171 -7.05 2.26 4.22
N PRO A 172 -7.60 3.29 3.56
CA PRO A 172 -9.03 3.41 3.39
C PRO A 172 -9.53 2.25 2.51
N ILE A 173 -10.54 1.52 3.00
CA ILE A 173 -11.17 0.42 2.27
C ILE A 173 -12.53 0.94 1.79
N PRO A 174 -12.77 1.04 0.47
CA PRO A 174 -14.05 1.50 -0.05
C PRO A 174 -15.21 0.67 0.51
N GLY A 175 -16.21 1.35 1.09
CA GLY A 175 -17.42 0.72 1.62
C GLY A 175 -17.34 0.21 3.07
N LEU A 176 -16.30 0.54 3.85
CA LEU A 176 -16.15 0.13 5.25
C LEU A 176 -16.21 1.28 6.27
#